data_AF-A0A2A5LAU3-F1
#
_entry.id   AF-A0A2A5LAU3-F1
#
_cell.length_a   1.000
_cell.length_b   1.000
_cell.length_c   1.000
_cell.angle_alpha   90.00
_cell.angle_beta   90.00
_cell.angle_gamma   90.00
#
_symmetry.space_group_name_H-M   'P 1'
#
loop_
_entity.id
_entity.type
_entity.pdbx_description
1 polymer ?
#
loop_
_entity_poly.entity_id
_entity_poly.type
_entity_poly.pdbx_seq_one_letter_code
_entity_poly.pdbx_strand_id
1 'polypeptide(L)' 'MDQWEYKTLKYKTGGFLGGKVNEEEFEDLLNSYGIDGWELISCFDTSVHQGQSRDIIAVMKRKAYLG' A
#
# COMPACT_ATOMS: atom_id res chain seq x y z
N MET A 1 -6.18 -26.27 5.61
CA MET A 1 -6.14 -24.92 6.20
C MET A 1 -5.64 -24.00 5.11
N ASP A 2 -6.38 -22.94 4.76
CA ASP A 2 -5.89 -21.97 3.78
C ASP A 2 -4.67 -21.25 4.34
N GLN A 3 -3.60 -21.17 3.55
CA GLN A 3 -2.41 -20.40 3.87
C GLN A 3 -2.44 -19.07 3.10
N TRP A 4 -1.92 -18.02 3.72
CA TRP A 4 -1.96 -16.67 3.19
C TRP A 4 -0.55 -16.10 3.07
N GLU A 5 -0.29 -15.44 1.94
CA GLU A 5 0.89 -14.61 1.76
C GLU A 5 0.48 -13.15 1.99
N TYR A 6 1.28 -12.43 2.78
CA TYR A 6 1.03 -11.02 3.09
C TYR A 6 2.12 -10.15 2.47
N LYS A 7 1.73 -8.97 1.99
CA LYS A 7 2.64 -7.96 1.46
C LYS A 7 2.28 -6.60 2.01
N THR A 8 3.31 -5.84 2.38
CA THR A 8 3.17 -4.45 2.83
C THR A 8 3.81 -3.54 1.80
N LEU A 9 3.02 -2.62 1.27
CA LEU A 9 3.44 -1.59 0.33
C LEU A 9 3.61 -0.29 1.09
N LYS A 10 4.72 0.40 0.83
CA LYS A 10 4.99 1.72 1.36
C LYS A 10 5.05 2.71 0.20
N TYR A 11 4.04 3.56 0.10
CA TYR A 11 3.93 4.60 -0.90
C TYR A 11 4.32 5.93 -0.27
N LYS A 12 5.38 6.56 -0.78
CA LYS A 12 5.84 7.86 -0.29
C LYS A 12 5.00 8.95 -0.90
N THR A 13 4.44 9.84 -0.08
CA THR A 13 3.81 11.06 -0.59
C THR A 13 4.92 12.00 -1.06
N GLY A 14 4.94 12.34 -2.35
CA GLY A 14 6.10 12.96 -2.99
C GLY A 14 6.45 14.35 -2.45
N GLY A 15 7.75 14.62 -2.27
CA GLY A 15 8.34 15.96 -2.13
C GLY A 15 8.96 16.31 -0.77
N PHE A 16 10.18 16.88 -0.79
CA PHE A 16 10.89 17.46 0.38
C PHE A 16 10.09 18.56 1.13
N LEU A 17 8.98 19.01 0.53
CA LEU A 17 8.09 20.08 1.00
C LEU A 17 6.63 19.61 1.20
N GLY A 18 6.40 18.30 1.39
CA GLY A 18 5.07 17.78 1.74
C GLY A 18 4.06 17.88 0.60
N GLY A 19 4.36 17.22 -0.52
CA GLY A 19 3.45 17.17 -1.67
C GLY A 19 2.30 16.18 -1.45
N LYS A 20 1.16 16.57 -1.99
CA LYS A 20 -0.09 15.81 -2.02
C LYS A 20 0.17 14.40 -2.59
N VAL A 21 -0.55 13.41 -2.07
CA VAL A 21 -0.60 12.05 -2.64
C VAL A 21 -0.95 12.17 -4.12
N ASN A 22 -0.14 11.58 -5.01
CA ASN A 22 -0.59 11.36 -6.38
C ASN A 22 -1.56 10.17 -6.34
N GLU A 23 -2.85 10.49 -6.43
CA GLU A 23 -3.96 9.53 -6.32
C GLU A 23 -3.94 8.54 -7.50
N GLU A 24 -3.65 9.01 -8.73
CA GLU A 24 -3.59 8.18 -9.94
C GLU A 24 -2.45 7.15 -9.88
N GLU A 25 -1.25 7.58 -9.47
CA GLU A 25 -0.11 6.67 -9.27
C GLU A 25 -0.39 5.62 -8.17
N PHE A 26 -1.11 6.02 -7.13
CA PHE A 26 -1.47 5.09 -6.05
C PHE A 26 -2.55 4.10 -6.48
N GLU A 27 -3.55 4.55 -7.24
CA GLU A 27 -4.58 3.69 -7.83
C GLU A 27 -3.96 2.68 -8.80
N ASP A 28 -3.08 3.11 -9.69
CA ASP A 28 -2.37 2.23 -10.63
C ASP A 28 -1.54 1.17 -9.90
N LEU A 29 -0.87 1.55 -8.81
CA LEU A 29 -0.14 0.61 -7.96
C LEU A 29 -1.07 -0.44 -7.35
N LEU A 30 -2.20 -0.03 -6.79
CA LEU A 30 -3.17 -0.96 -6.20
C LEU A 30 -3.76 -1.89 -7.26
N ASN A 31 -4.12 -1.34 -8.42
CA ASN A 31 -4.67 -2.10 -9.54
C ASN A 31 -3.67 -3.13 -10.07
N SER A 32 -2.37 -2.78 -10.21
CA SER A 32 -1.36 -3.73 -10.68
C SER A 32 -1.27 -4.95 -9.77
N TYR A 33 -1.32 -4.75 -8.45
CA TYR A 33 -1.33 -5.86 -7.51
C TYR A 33 -2.67 -6.62 -7.47
N GLY A 34 -3.80 -5.93 -7.67
CA GLY A 34 -5.10 -6.57 -7.83
C GLY A 34 -5.11 -7.56 -9.00
N ILE A 35 -4.51 -7.17 -10.13
CA ILE A 35 -4.33 -8.03 -11.32
C ILE A 35 -3.44 -9.24 -11.00
N ASP A 36 -2.42 -9.08 -10.16
CA ASP A 36 -1.55 -10.15 -9.67
C ASP A 36 -2.20 -11.08 -8.62
N GLY A 37 -3.50 -10.87 -8.32
CA GLY A 37 -4.27 -11.68 -7.38
C GLY A 37 -4.11 -11.30 -5.91
N TRP A 38 -3.59 -10.11 -5.63
CA TRP A 38 -3.56 -9.56 -4.27
C TRP A 38 -4.86 -8.83 -3.92
N GLU A 39 -5.32 -9.01 -2.69
CA GLU A 39 -6.48 -8.35 -2.11
C GLU A 39 -5.99 -7.33 -1.07
N LEU A 40 -6.41 -6.06 -1.22
CA LEU A 40 -6.13 -5.01 -0.24
C LEU A 40 -6.94 -5.26 1.04
N ILE A 41 -6.26 -5.34 2.18
CA ILE A 41 -6.91 -5.57 3.49
C ILE A 41 -6.85 -4.38 4.43
N SER A 42 -5.86 -3.50 4.26
CA SER A 42 -5.74 -2.29 5.07
C SER A 42 -4.95 -1.23 4.33
N CYS A 43 -5.32 0.03 4.50
CA CYS A 43 -4.60 1.17 3.98
C CYS A 43 -4.66 2.29 5.03
N PHE A 44 -3.50 2.79 5.45
CA PHE A 44 -3.38 3.85 6.46
C PHE A 44 -2.14 4.69 6.21
N ASP A 45 -2.18 5.95 6.60
CA ASP A 45 -1.01 6.83 6.55
C ASP A 45 -0.17 6.72 7.83
N THR A 46 1.14 6.92 7.71
CA THR A 46 2.01 7.15 8.86
C THR A 46 2.18 8.64 9.05
N SER A 47 1.62 9.15 10.15
CA SER A 47 1.87 10.50 10.62
C SER A 47 3.21 10.55 11.35
N VAL A 48 4.05 11.53 10.99
CA VAL A 48 5.21 11.89 11.80
C VAL A 48 4.83 13.11 12.64
N HIS A 49 5.33 13.17 13.87
CA HIS A 49 5.12 14.28 14.82
C HIS A 49 5.10 15.65 14.10
N GLN A 50 4.12 16.49 14.44
CA GLN A 50 3.77 17.78 13.79
C GLN A 50 2.94 17.72 12.50
N GLY A 51 2.04 16.74 12.35
CA GLY A 51 0.93 16.84 11.38
C GLY A 51 1.33 16.67 9.91
N GLN A 52 2.55 16.18 9.63
CA GLN A 52 2.95 15.78 8.29
C GLN A 52 2.81 14.27 8.14
N SER A 53 1.86 13.84 7.30
CA SER A 53 1.77 12.47 6.83
C SER A 53 2.84 12.26 5.75
N ARG A 54 3.79 11.35 6.03
CA ARG A 54 4.97 11.13 5.15
C ARG A 54 4.83 9.95 4.22
N ASP A 55 4.07 8.93 4.61
CA ASP A 55 3.96 7.70 3.85
C ASP A 55 2.56 7.11 3.99
N ILE A 56 2.06 6.48 2.93
CA ILE A 56 0.89 5.61 2.93
C ILE A 56 1.38 4.16 3.01
N ILE A 57 0.79 3.39 3.90
CA ILE A 57 1.03 1.96 4.06
C ILE A 57 -0.23 1.21 3.60
N ALA A 58 -0.07 0.34 2.61
CA ALA A 58 -1.11 -0.58 2.16
C ALA A 58 -0.70 -2.02 2.48
N VAL A 59 -1.57 -2.76 3.16
CA VAL A 59 -1.38 -4.17 3.50
C VAL A 59 -2.29 -5.00 2.62
N MET A 60 -1.71 -6.02 2.01
CA MET A 60 -2.32 -6.86 0.99
C MET A 60 -2.17 -8.32 1.39
N LYS A 61 -3.14 -9.17 1.03
CA LYS A 61 -3.06 -10.63 1.18
C LYS A 61 -3.32 -11.32 -0.16
N ARG A 62 -2.80 -12.52 -0.34
CA ARG A 62 -3.26 -13.46 -1.39
C ARG A 62 -3.17 -14.89 -0.89
N LYS A 63 -3.86 -15.81 -1.56
CA LYS A 63 -3.74 -17.24 -1.25
C LYS A 63 -2.30 -17.69 -1.50
N ALA A 64 -1.66 -18.29 -0.50
CA ALA A 64 -0.31 -18.81 -0.64
C ALA A 64 -0.36 -20.05 -1.55
N TYR A 65 0.46 -20.06 -2.60
CA TYR A 65 0.71 -21.27 -3.36
C TYR A 65 1.63 -22.17 -2.53
N LEU A 66 1.03 -23.23 -1.97
CA LEU A 66 1.78 -24.38 -1.52
C LEU A 66 2.18 -25.15 -2.78
N GLY A 67 3.46 -25.10 -3.13
CA GLY A 67 4.02 -25.93 -4.21
C GLY A 67 3.79 -27.42 -3.97
#